data_AF-A0A953L4E3-F1
#
_entry.id   AF-A0A953L4E3-F1
#
_cell.length_a   1.000
_cell.length_b   1.000
_cell.length_c   1.000
_cell.angle_alpha   90.00
_cell.angle_beta   90.00
_cell.angle_gamma   90.00
#
_symmetry.space_group_name_H-M   'P 1'
#
loop_
_entity.id
_entity.type
_entity.pdbx_description
1 polymer ?
#
loop_
_entity_poly.entity_id
_entity_poly.type
_entity_poly.pdbx_seq_one_letter_code
_entity_poly.pdbx_strand_id
1 'polypeptide(L)'
;MKVHWIGLDTPGRLGVSRRPDGEALDEQIARLQHGMVDHVVSLLEPEEAASLGLADEAAACERHGVGFYNFPIVDHGVPANVEHYRRVAHAMDRRLRAGQALVVHCRAGLGRAPSLAISALVAGGMNVDEANPARRPRPRPSGARDRRTVRVPQGLRGGPRLSLPLRLAAVAGFALLIALCAQVAVPMVPVPMTLQTFGVLLAGAALGGGWGAAAVLLYLLLAALGLPVLAEGGSGPERFTGPTAGYLFAFPLAALIAGKLGRRPLFRKAAAETALMIGAHLLILALGAAWLTTGLGLTDALANGFTPFLIGAAVKSVAVVACATALRRLAPFRP
;
A
#
# COMPACT_ATOMS: atom_id res chain seq x y z
N MET A 1 3.57 -7.02 -13.79
CA MET A 1 3.35 -8.26 -13.03
C MET A 1 4.04 -8.16 -11.68
N LYS A 2 3.37 -8.61 -10.62
CA LYS A 2 3.87 -8.52 -9.25
C LYS A 2 4.49 -9.91 -8.93
N VAL A 3 5.82 -10.04 -8.69
CA VAL A 3 6.55 -11.32 -8.39
C VAL A 3 6.84 -11.55 -6.89
N HIS A 4 6.50 -12.74 -6.37
CA HIS A 4 6.79 -13.19 -5.00
C HIS A 4 8.04 -14.06 -5.00
N TRP A 5 9.16 -13.52 -4.52
CA TRP A 5 10.42 -14.25 -4.42
C TRP A 5 10.41 -15.21 -3.23
N ILE A 6 10.83 -16.45 -3.48
CA ILE A 6 11.05 -17.46 -2.45
C ILE A 6 12.51 -17.34 -2.01
N GLY A 7 12.75 -17.24 -0.70
CA GLY A 7 14.11 -17.19 -0.16
C GLY A 7 14.76 -18.56 -0.30
N LEU A 8 15.89 -18.62 -1.00
CA LEU A 8 16.64 -19.85 -1.29
C LEU A 8 18.07 -19.72 -0.78
N ASP A 9 18.69 -20.85 -0.48
CA ASP A 9 20.11 -20.96 -0.16
C ASP A 9 20.98 -21.22 -1.42
N THR A 10 20.35 -21.26 -2.60
CA THR A 10 21.01 -21.36 -3.91
C THR A 10 21.43 -19.99 -4.44
N PRO A 11 22.45 -19.90 -5.32
CA PRO A 11 22.86 -18.64 -5.93
C PRO A 11 21.77 -18.00 -6.81
N GLY A 12 20.92 -18.81 -7.44
CA GLY A 12 19.80 -18.37 -8.26
C GLY A 12 18.58 -17.94 -7.44
N ARG A 13 17.58 -17.39 -8.15
CA ARG A 13 16.37 -16.81 -7.53
C ARG A 13 15.11 -17.44 -8.12
N LEU A 14 14.16 -17.84 -7.28
CA LEU A 14 12.88 -18.38 -7.72
C LEU A 14 11.73 -17.45 -7.30
N GLY A 15 10.91 -17.06 -8.27
CA GLY A 15 9.75 -16.23 -8.07
C GLY A 15 8.46 -16.91 -8.52
N VAL A 16 7.37 -16.62 -7.84
CA VAL A 16 6.01 -16.99 -8.25
C VAL A 16 5.17 -15.74 -8.46
N SER A 17 4.37 -15.67 -9.52
CA SER A 17 3.47 -14.55 -9.77
C SER A 17 2.11 -14.98 -10.29
N ARG A 18 1.18 -14.01 -10.28
CA ARG A 18 0.03 -14.07 -11.20
C ARG A 18 0.53 -13.89 -12.63
N ARG A 19 -0.30 -14.23 -13.61
CA ARG A 19 -0.04 -13.91 -15.02
C ARG A 19 0.24 -12.41 -15.23
N PRO A 20 0.97 -12.05 -16.30
CA PRO A 20 1.00 -10.68 -16.78
C PRO A 20 -0.38 -10.18 -17.18
N ASP A 21 -0.51 -8.86 -17.23
CA ASP A 21 -1.67 -8.21 -17.83
C ASP A 21 -1.47 -8.14 -19.34
N GLY A 22 -2.43 -8.61 -20.13
CA GLY A 22 -2.31 -8.66 -21.60
C GLY A 22 -2.11 -7.27 -22.22
N GLU A 23 -2.82 -6.26 -21.72
CA GLU A 23 -2.70 -4.87 -22.23
C GLU A 23 -1.36 -4.22 -21.87
N ALA A 24 -0.69 -4.71 -20.82
CA ALA A 24 0.60 -4.20 -20.36
C ALA A 24 1.71 -5.25 -20.45
N LEU A 25 1.56 -6.24 -21.34
CA LEU A 25 2.44 -7.40 -21.42
C LEU A 25 3.90 -7.00 -21.61
N ASP A 26 4.21 -6.24 -22.65
CA ASP A 26 5.57 -5.77 -22.96
C ASP A 26 6.19 -4.98 -21.80
N GLU A 27 5.47 -4.02 -21.24
CA GLU A 27 5.99 -3.24 -20.10
C GLU A 27 6.30 -4.15 -18.90
N GLN A 28 5.47 -5.17 -18.68
CA GLN A 28 5.63 -6.08 -17.56
C GLN A 28 6.79 -7.06 -17.77
N ILE A 29 7.00 -7.56 -18.99
CA ILE A 29 8.16 -8.38 -19.34
C ILE A 29 9.45 -7.56 -19.29
N ALA A 30 9.45 -6.34 -19.83
CA ALA A 30 10.58 -5.41 -19.73
C ALA A 30 10.98 -5.16 -18.26
N ARG A 31 10.01 -5.08 -17.34
CA ARG A 31 10.29 -4.96 -15.90
C ARG A 31 10.92 -6.22 -15.30
N LEU A 32 10.59 -7.42 -15.82
CA LEU A 32 11.25 -8.66 -15.40
C LEU A 32 12.70 -8.70 -15.87
N GLN A 33 12.95 -8.33 -17.13
CA GLN A 33 14.29 -8.20 -17.70
C GLN A 33 15.15 -7.27 -16.84
N HIS A 34 14.65 -6.07 -16.51
CA HIS A 34 15.38 -5.13 -15.66
C HIS A 34 15.68 -5.74 -14.28
N GLY A 35 14.74 -6.51 -13.74
CA GLY A 35 14.91 -7.28 -12.51
C GLY A 35 15.93 -8.42 -12.58
N MET A 36 16.62 -8.57 -13.72
CA MET A 36 17.54 -9.65 -14.06
C MET A 36 16.87 -11.01 -13.92
N VAL A 37 15.66 -11.14 -14.48
CA VAL A 37 14.98 -12.43 -14.66
C VAL A 37 15.48 -13.04 -15.95
N ASP A 38 16.06 -14.23 -15.87
CA ASP A 38 16.56 -14.95 -17.04
C ASP A 38 15.43 -15.69 -17.76
N HIS A 39 14.49 -16.24 -16.99
CA HIS A 39 13.49 -17.16 -17.51
C HIS A 39 12.10 -16.97 -16.90
N VAL A 40 11.08 -16.95 -17.76
CA VAL A 40 9.66 -17.01 -17.39
C VAL A 40 9.11 -18.40 -17.73
N VAL A 41 8.39 -19.00 -16.77
CA VAL A 41 7.72 -20.30 -16.92
C VAL A 41 6.20 -20.07 -16.78
N SER A 42 5.48 -20.20 -17.88
CA SER A 42 4.03 -20.06 -17.95
C SER A 42 3.35 -21.42 -17.84
N LEU A 43 2.39 -21.53 -16.92
CA LEU A 43 1.59 -22.75 -16.73
C LEU A 43 0.18 -22.67 -17.34
N LEU A 44 -0.07 -21.62 -18.10
CA LEU A 44 -1.34 -21.41 -18.80
C LEU A 44 -1.43 -22.35 -20.01
N GLU A 45 -2.62 -22.88 -20.26
CA GLU A 45 -2.93 -23.53 -21.52
C GLU A 45 -2.95 -22.49 -22.65
N PRO A 46 -2.58 -22.83 -23.90
CA PRO A 46 -2.55 -21.88 -25.00
C PRO A 46 -3.88 -21.13 -25.21
N GLU A 47 -5.01 -21.85 -25.12
CA GLU A 47 -6.35 -21.26 -25.20
C GLU A 47 -6.66 -20.34 -24.02
N GLU A 48 -6.26 -20.75 -22.81
CA GLU A 48 -6.36 -19.91 -21.60
C GLU A 48 -5.53 -18.63 -21.78
N ALA A 49 -4.29 -18.74 -22.25
CA ALA A 49 -3.41 -17.59 -22.51
C ALA A 49 -4.01 -16.65 -23.56
N ALA A 50 -4.54 -17.18 -24.66
CA ALA A 50 -5.20 -16.39 -25.70
C ALA A 50 -6.40 -15.61 -25.15
N SER A 51 -7.28 -16.26 -24.38
CA SER A 51 -8.43 -15.61 -23.74
C SER A 51 -8.07 -14.50 -22.75
N LEU A 52 -6.82 -14.48 -22.28
CA LEU A 52 -6.29 -13.54 -21.29
C LEU A 52 -5.41 -12.46 -21.92
N GLY A 53 -5.32 -12.40 -23.26
CA GLY A 53 -4.47 -11.45 -23.99
C GLY A 53 -2.97 -11.78 -23.91
N LEU A 54 -2.62 -13.04 -23.69
CA LEU A 54 -1.24 -13.52 -23.50
C LEU A 54 -0.76 -14.46 -24.62
N ALA A 55 -1.43 -14.45 -25.77
CA ALA A 55 -0.99 -15.23 -26.93
C ALA A 55 0.43 -14.85 -27.38
N ASP A 56 0.82 -13.58 -27.24
CA ASP A 56 2.13 -13.05 -27.63
C ASP A 56 3.18 -13.05 -26.49
N GLU A 57 2.92 -13.75 -25.38
CA GLU A 57 3.81 -13.74 -24.20
C GLU A 57 5.21 -14.26 -24.52
N ALA A 58 5.32 -15.29 -25.37
CA ALA A 58 6.60 -15.83 -25.81
C ALA A 58 7.42 -14.81 -26.59
N ALA A 59 6.80 -14.13 -27.57
CA ALA A 59 7.47 -13.13 -28.38
C ALA A 59 7.82 -11.87 -27.55
N ALA A 60 6.96 -11.47 -26.61
CA ALA A 60 7.26 -10.39 -25.66
C ALA A 60 8.51 -10.70 -24.83
N CYS A 61 8.63 -11.94 -24.33
CA CYS A 61 9.83 -12.40 -23.62
C CYS A 61 11.08 -12.34 -24.52
N GLU A 62 10.98 -12.83 -25.75
CA GLU A 62 12.07 -12.80 -26.72
C GLU A 62 12.53 -11.37 -27.05
N ARG A 63 11.61 -10.43 -27.29
CA ARG A 63 11.90 -9.00 -27.54
C ARG A 63 12.73 -8.36 -26.42
N HIS A 64 12.57 -8.84 -25.19
CA HIS A 64 13.28 -8.34 -24.02
C HIS A 64 14.41 -9.27 -23.56
N GLY A 65 14.81 -10.28 -24.35
CA GLY A 65 15.91 -11.18 -23.99
C GLY A 65 15.64 -12.01 -22.72
N VAL A 66 14.37 -12.27 -22.41
CA VAL A 66 13.95 -13.16 -21.33
C VAL A 66 13.58 -14.50 -21.96
N GLY A 67 14.16 -15.60 -21.51
CA GLY A 67 13.78 -16.91 -22.02
C GLY A 67 12.37 -17.30 -21.57
N PHE A 68 11.58 -17.89 -22.46
CA PHE A 68 10.21 -18.29 -22.16
C PHE A 68 10.03 -19.81 -22.28
N TYR A 69 9.34 -20.39 -21.30
CA TYR A 69 8.92 -21.79 -21.31
C TYR A 69 7.43 -21.87 -21.01
N ASN A 70 6.65 -22.52 -21.87
CA ASN A 70 5.27 -22.88 -21.58
C ASN A 70 5.20 -24.36 -21.18
N PHE A 71 4.67 -24.62 -19.99
CA PHE A 71 4.40 -25.95 -19.47
C PHE A 71 2.94 -25.99 -18.98
N PRO A 72 1.99 -26.26 -19.88
CA PRO A 72 0.57 -26.06 -19.59
C PRO A 72 0.07 -27.06 -18.55
N ILE A 73 -0.69 -26.57 -17.58
CA ILE A 73 -1.41 -27.39 -16.59
C ILE A 73 -2.85 -26.91 -16.59
N VAL A 74 -3.80 -27.85 -16.77
CA VAL A 74 -5.24 -27.58 -16.76
C VAL A 74 -5.63 -26.80 -15.51
N ASP A 75 -6.47 -25.78 -15.66
CA ASP A 75 -6.91 -25.00 -14.50
C ASP A 75 -7.64 -25.87 -13.47
N HIS A 76 -7.33 -25.66 -12.19
CA HIS A 76 -7.75 -26.54 -11.08
C HIS A 76 -7.34 -28.02 -11.19
N GLY A 77 -6.56 -28.40 -12.21
CA GLY A 77 -6.06 -29.75 -12.42
C GLY A 77 -4.67 -29.99 -11.83
N VAL A 78 -4.19 -31.21 -12.06
CA VAL A 78 -2.83 -31.66 -11.76
C VAL A 78 -2.07 -31.92 -13.07
N PRO A 79 -0.73 -31.97 -13.06
CA PRO A 79 0.05 -32.25 -14.26
C PRO A 79 -0.35 -33.61 -14.86
N ALA A 80 -0.73 -33.63 -16.15
CA ALA A 80 -1.15 -34.86 -16.83
C ALA A 80 -0.01 -35.89 -16.93
N ASN A 81 1.23 -35.44 -17.05
CA ASN A 81 2.42 -36.30 -17.09
C ASN A 81 3.36 -35.98 -15.92
N VAL A 82 3.32 -36.81 -14.88
CA VAL A 82 4.11 -36.66 -13.65
C VAL A 82 5.61 -36.78 -13.91
N GLU A 83 6.03 -37.64 -14.83
CA GLU A 83 7.45 -37.81 -15.14
C GLU A 83 8.02 -36.58 -15.84
N HIS A 84 7.27 -36.04 -16.81
CA HIS A 84 7.62 -34.80 -17.47
C HIS A 84 7.65 -33.63 -16.48
N TYR A 85 6.67 -33.55 -15.57
CA TYR A 85 6.63 -32.56 -14.50
C TYR A 85 7.88 -32.63 -13.60
N ARG A 86 8.29 -33.84 -13.20
CA ARG A 86 9.52 -34.05 -12.43
C ARG A 86 10.75 -33.60 -13.21
N ARG A 87 10.84 -33.88 -14.51
CA ARG A 87 11.96 -33.41 -15.35
C ARG A 87 12.03 -31.89 -15.41
N VAL A 88 10.88 -31.21 -15.52
CA VAL A 88 10.81 -29.73 -15.49
C VAL A 88 11.26 -29.18 -14.14
N ALA A 89 10.79 -29.76 -13.04
CA ALA A 89 11.22 -29.38 -11.69
C ALA A 89 12.74 -29.52 -11.49
N HIS A 90 13.34 -30.64 -11.93
CA HIS A 90 14.80 -30.82 -11.89
C HIS A 90 15.55 -29.84 -12.82
N ALA A 91 14.99 -29.54 -13.99
CA ALA A 91 15.58 -28.56 -14.90
C ALA A 91 15.56 -27.14 -14.32
N MET A 92 14.54 -26.79 -13.54
CA MET A 92 14.48 -25.54 -12.79
C MET A 92 15.52 -25.51 -11.66
N ASP A 93 15.64 -26.57 -10.86
CA ASP A 93 16.66 -26.66 -9.81
C ASP A 93 18.08 -26.48 -10.37
N ARG A 94 18.42 -27.17 -11.46
CA ARG A 94 19.74 -27.01 -12.11
C ARG A 94 20.04 -25.57 -12.51
N ARG A 95 19.03 -24.86 -13.01
CA ARG A 95 19.15 -23.44 -13.38
C ARG A 95 19.30 -22.52 -12.17
N LEU A 96 18.56 -22.78 -11.09
CA LEU A 96 18.73 -22.06 -9.83
C LEU A 96 20.14 -22.26 -9.26
N ARG A 97 20.68 -23.49 -9.31
CA ARG A 97 22.08 -23.77 -8.90
C ARG A 97 23.11 -23.12 -9.81
N ALA A 98 22.80 -22.94 -11.09
CA ALA A 98 23.62 -22.20 -12.03
C ALA A 98 23.55 -20.66 -11.84
N GLY A 99 22.81 -20.17 -10.84
CA GLY A 99 22.72 -18.74 -10.52
C GLY A 99 21.60 -18.00 -11.27
N GLN A 100 20.76 -18.70 -12.04
CA GLN A 100 19.71 -18.07 -12.84
C GLN A 100 18.49 -17.67 -12.00
N ALA A 101 17.79 -16.64 -12.45
CA ALA A 101 16.56 -16.13 -11.90
C ALA A 101 15.35 -16.58 -12.74
N LEU A 102 14.47 -17.35 -12.11
CA LEU A 102 13.27 -17.95 -12.70
C LEU A 102 12.01 -17.33 -12.11
N VAL A 103 11.02 -17.05 -12.94
CA VAL A 103 9.68 -16.64 -12.51
C VAL A 103 8.63 -17.59 -13.08
N VAL A 104 7.85 -18.22 -12.21
CA VAL A 104 6.75 -19.12 -12.58
C VAL A 104 5.41 -18.42 -12.39
N HIS A 105 4.51 -18.52 -13.36
CA HIS A 105 3.15 -18.02 -13.22
C HIS A 105 2.09 -18.99 -13.76
N CYS A 106 0.87 -18.77 -13.29
CA CYS A 106 -0.37 -19.33 -13.83
C CYS A 106 -1.42 -18.23 -13.83
N ARG A 107 -2.72 -18.55 -13.82
CA ARG A 107 -3.77 -17.52 -13.83
C ARG A 107 -3.71 -16.59 -12.62
N ALA A 108 -3.67 -17.14 -11.41
CA ALA A 108 -3.78 -16.40 -10.15
C ALA A 108 -2.55 -16.52 -9.23
N GLY A 109 -1.59 -17.39 -9.55
CA GLY A 109 -0.37 -17.58 -8.76
C GLY A 109 -0.59 -18.25 -7.39
N LEU A 110 -1.67 -19.01 -7.21
CA LEU A 110 -2.07 -19.61 -5.93
C LEU A 110 -2.08 -21.15 -5.91
N GLY A 111 -2.15 -21.81 -7.07
CA GLY A 111 -2.20 -23.27 -7.18
C GLY A 111 -1.05 -23.82 -8.03
N ARG A 112 -1.27 -23.93 -9.35
CA ARG A 112 -0.32 -24.48 -10.34
C ARG A 112 1.13 -23.97 -10.16
N ALA A 113 1.31 -22.64 -10.08
CA ALA A 113 2.63 -22.01 -10.02
C ALA A 113 3.37 -22.25 -8.68
N PRO A 114 2.76 -22.04 -7.50
CA PRO A 114 3.35 -22.49 -6.24
C PRO A 114 3.70 -23.98 -6.22
N SER A 115 2.85 -24.86 -6.77
CA SER A 115 3.11 -26.30 -6.79
C SER A 115 4.36 -26.66 -7.58
N LEU A 116 4.57 -26.05 -8.76
CA LEU A 116 5.78 -26.28 -9.55
C LEU A 116 7.02 -25.70 -8.88
N ALA A 117 6.91 -24.51 -8.28
CA ALA A 117 7.99 -23.91 -7.52
C ALA A 117 8.42 -24.80 -6.34
N ILE A 118 7.47 -25.29 -5.54
CA ILE A 118 7.73 -26.24 -4.44
C ILE A 118 8.39 -27.51 -4.98
N SER A 119 7.89 -28.05 -6.08
CA SER A 119 8.44 -29.27 -6.68
C SER A 119 9.89 -29.10 -7.16
N ALA A 120 10.25 -27.92 -7.68
CA ALA A 120 11.63 -27.59 -8.04
C ALA A 120 12.54 -27.56 -6.81
N LEU A 121 12.08 -27.00 -5.69
CA LEU A 121 12.86 -26.99 -4.44
C LEU A 121 13.04 -28.38 -3.85
N VAL A 122 11.99 -29.20 -3.89
CA VAL A 122 12.05 -30.60 -3.45
C VAL A 122 12.97 -31.42 -4.33
N ALA A 123 12.98 -31.18 -5.65
CA ALA A 123 13.95 -31.77 -6.57
C ALA A 123 15.40 -31.37 -6.23
N GLY A 124 15.59 -30.19 -5.65
CA GLY A 124 16.88 -29.72 -5.10
C GLY A 124 17.26 -30.31 -3.73
N GLY A 125 16.49 -31.27 -3.20
CA GLY A 125 16.74 -31.91 -1.92
C GLY A 125 16.14 -31.21 -0.70
N MET A 126 15.31 -30.19 -0.90
CA MET A 126 14.57 -29.54 0.18
C MET A 126 13.41 -30.42 0.66
N ASN A 127 13.15 -30.46 1.96
CA ASN A 127 11.94 -31.12 2.47
C ASN A 127 10.69 -30.36 1.99
N VAL A 128 9.58 -31.07 1.70
CA VAL A 128 8.28 -30.50 1.33
C VAL A 128 7.79 -29.45 2.35
N ASP A 129 7.96 -29.70 3.65
CA ASP A 129 7.55 -28.73 4.68
C ASP A 129 8.38 -27.44 4.63
N GLU A 130 9.68 -27.56 4.33
CA GLU A 130 10.56 -26.42 4.13
C GLU A 130 10.31 -25.73 2.80
N ALA A 131 9.94 -26.46 1.75
CA ALA A 131 9.64 -25.88 0.44
C ALA A 131 8.34 -25.07 0.45
N ASN A 132 7.42 -25.36 1.38
CA ASN A 132 6.15 -24.66 1.51
C ASN A 132 6.33 -23.25 2.16
N PRO A 133 6.11 -22.15 1.43
CA PRO A 133 6.29 -20.80 1.96
C PRO A 133 5.35 -20.44 3.12
N ALA A 134 4.22 -21.14 3.25
CA ALA A 134 3.29 -20.98 4.37
C ALA A 134 3.84 -21.57 5.69
N ARG A 135 4.85 -22.46 5.60
CA ARG A 135 5.43 -23.18 6.73
C ARG A 135 6.89 -22.77 7.04
N ARG A 136 7.55 -22.01 6.17
CA ARG A 136 8.90 -21.48 6.43
C ARG A 136 8.94 -20.44 7.56
N PRO A 137 9.81 -20.60 8.57
CA PRO A 137 10.24 -19.49 9.43
C PRO A 137 10.92 -18.40 8.59
N ARG A 138 10.69 -17.12 8.92
CA ARG A 138 11.34 -16.01 8.19
C ARG A 138 12.86 -16.07 8.40
N PRO A 139 13.68 -16.04 7.35
CA PRO A 139 15.12 -16.08 7.51
C PRO A 139 15.61 -14.78 8.18
N ARG A 140 16.55 -14.92 9.14
CA ARG A 140 17.31 -13.80 9.70
C ARG A 140 18.38 -13.38 8.68
N PRO A 141 18.64 -12.08 8.51
CA PRO A 141 19.64 -11.63 7.54
C PRO A 141 21.04 -11.99 8.04
N SER A 142 21.71 -12.94 7.39
CA SER A 142 23.15 -13.19 7.57
C SER A 142 23.93 -12.16 6.75
N GLY A 143 24.77 -11.39 7.43
CA GLY A 143 25.66 -10.42 6.80
C GLY A 143 26.81 -11.09 6.05
N ALA A 144 27.26 -10.39 5.00
CA ALA A 144 28.60 -10.34 4.40
C ALA A 144 28.66 -10.58 2.87
N ARG A 145 29.16 -9.52 2.18
CA ARG A 145 29.79 -9.41 0.83
C ARG A 145 28.84 -9.51 -0.37
N ASP A 146 28.34 -8.45 -1.02
CA ASP A 146 28.89 -7.23 -1.65
C ASP A 146 29.14 -7.34 -3.18
N ARG A 147 28.48 -6.43 -3.91
CA ARG A 147 28.69 -5.92 -5.28
C ARG A 147 28.49 -6.82 -6.52
N ARG A 148 27.29 -6.71 -7.12
CA ARG A 148 26.99 -5.91 -8.35
C ARG A 148 25.54 -6.13 -8.79
N THR A 149 24.59 -5.74 -7.94
CA THR A 149 23.21 -5.51 -8.41
C THR A 149 23.14 -4.08 -8.94
N VAL A 150 22.91 -3.91 -10.24
CA VAL A 150 22.23 -2.71 -10.72
C VAL A 150 20.94 -2.65 -9.89
N ARG A 151 20.87 -1.71 -8.95
CA ARG A 151 19.68 -1.52 -8.11
C ARG A 151 18.57 -1.03 -9.03
N VAL A 152 17.77 -1.95 -9.56
CA VAL A 152 16.41 -1.61 -9.97
C VAL A 152 15.72 -1.08 -8.71
N PRO A 153 15.23 0.18 -8.71
CA PRO A 153 14.65 0.77 -7.52
C PRO A 153 13.51 -0.12 -6.99
N GLN A 154 13.68 -0.60 -5.75
CA GLN A 154 12.64 -1.29 -4.98
C GLN A 154 11.53 -0.33 -4.57
N GLY A 155 10.80 0.19 -5.54
CA GLY A 155 9.59 0.95 -5.34
C GLY A 155 8.50 0.33 -6.19
N LEU A 156 8.02 -0.86 -5.83
CA LEU A 156 6.70 -1.39 -6.28
C LEU A 156 6.29 -2.70 -5.57
N ARG A 157 6.59 -2.89 -4.27
CA ARG A 157 5.88 -3.88 -3.42
C ARG A 157 5.93 -3.52 -1.93
N GLY A 158 5.36 -2.37 -1.54
CA GLY A 158 5.07 -2.00 -0.15
C GLY A 158 6.33 -1.72 0.67
N GLY A 159 6.40 -0.52 1.24
CA GLY A 159 7.48 -0.13 2.16
C GLY A 159 7.71 -1.15 3.29
N PRO A 160 8.84 -1.04 4.01
CA PRO A 160 9.10 -1.86 5.19
C PRO A 160 7.86 -1.84 6.09
N ARG A 161 7.28 -3.01 6.39
CA ARG A 161 6.19 -3.06 7.39
C ARG A 161 6.83 -2.62 8.71
N LEU A 162 6.63 -1.35 9.07
CA LEU A 162 7.07 -0.79 10.35
C LEU A 162 6.72 -1.79 11.44
N SER A 163 7.68 -2.09 12.33
CA SER A 163 7.43 -2.92 13.50
C SER A 163 6.27 -2.31 14.30
N LEU A 164 5.49 -3.15 14.99
CA LEU A 164 4.38 -2.68 15.82
C LEU A 164 4.77 -1.49 16.74
N PRO A 165 5.90 -1.50 17.47
CA PRO A 165 6.30 -0.35 18.29
C PRO A 165 6.49 0.92 17.48
N LEU A 166 7.06 0.85 16.27
CA LEU A 166 7.26 2.01 15.42
C LEU A 166 5.94 2.56 14.86
N ARG A 167 4.95 1.69 14.61
CA ARG A 167 3.60 2.13 14.23
C ARG A 167 2.89 2.82 15.38
N LEU A 168 2.99 2.28 16.58
CA LEU A 168 2.42 2.91 17.79
C LEU A 168 3.09 4.25 18.07
N ALA A 169 4.42 4.34 17.95
CA ALA A 169 5.15 5.59 18.05
C ALA A 169 4.71 6.61 16.99
N ALA A 170 4.48 6.16 15.74
CA ALA A 170 3.98 7.04 14.69
C ALA A 170 2.54 7.50 14.97
N VAL A 171 1.67 6.64 15.48
CA VAL A 171 0.31 7.00 15.92
C VAL A 171 0.35 8.07 17.01
N ALA A 172 1.18 7.87 18.05
CA ALA A 172 1.36 8.85 19.13
C ALA A 172 1.94 10.17 18.61
N GLY A 173 2.95 10.10 17.74
CA GLY A 173 3.58 11.28 17.13
C GLY A 173 2.61 12.08 16.26
N PHE A 174 1.75 11.42 15.48
CA PHE A 174 0.71 12.10 14.70
C PHE A 174 -0.43 12.63 15.58
N ALA A 175 -0.80 11.94 16.66
CA ALA A 175 -1.75 12.49 17.64
C ALA A 175 -1.21 13.77 18.30
N LEU A 176 0.07 13.79 18.65
CA LEU A 176 0.76 14.98 19.14
C LEU A 176 0.80 16.09 18.08
N LEU A 177 1.12 15.76 16.83
CA LEU A 177 1.11 16.72 15.74
C LEU A 177 -0.28 17.36 15.57
N ILE A 178 -1.35 16.58 15.62
CA ILE A 178 -2.73 17.08 15.54
C ILE A 178 -2.99 18.05 16.71
N ALA A 179 -2.57 17.70 17.92
CA ALA A 179 -2.72 18.57 19.10
C ALA A 179 -1.97 19.91 18.94
N LEU A 180 -0.73 19.88 18.43
CA LEU A 180 0.06 21.09 18.16
C LEU A 180 -0.59 21.94 17.05
N CYS A 181 -1.07 21.31 15.97
CA CYS A 181 -1.80 21.99 14.92
C CYS A 181 -3.13 22.60 15.42
N ALA A 182 -3.77 21.98 16.42
CA ALA A 182 -5.00 22.52 17.01
C ALA A 182 -4.76 23.85 17.75
N GLN A 183 -3.57 24.06 18.30
CA GLN A 183 -3.23 25.30 19.01
C GLN A 183 -2.92 26.47 18.07
N VAL A 184 -2.56 26.20 16.82
CA VAL A 184 -2.43 27.23 15.79
C VAL A 184 -3.83 27.61 15.33
N ALA A 185 -4.42 28.56 16.04
CA ALA A 185 -5.82 28.97 15.88
C ALA A 185 -5.97 30.49 15.77
N VAL A 186 -6.90 30.92 14.91
CA VAL A 186 -7.47 32.25 14.93
C VAL A 186 -8.79 32.14 15.71
N PRO A 187 -8.92 32.81 16.87
CA PRO A 187 -10.14 32.77 17.68
C PRO A 187 -11.34 33.28 16.89
N MET A 188 -12.40 32.47 16.80
CA MET A 188 -13.66 32.82 16.15
C MET A 188 -14.81 32.09 16.86
N VAL A 189 -15.99 32.70 16.87
CA VAL A 189 -17.20 32.14 17.50
C VAL A 189 -18.20 31.79 16.39
N PRO A 190 -18.87 30.63 16.45
CA PRO A 190 -18.82 29.58 17.48
C PRO A 190 -17.71 28.53 17.23
N VAL A 191 -17.04 28.59 16.08
CA VAL A 191 -16.02 27.61 15.67
C VAL A 191 -14.70 28.33 15.39
N PRO A 192 -13.61 28.03 16.11
CA PRO A 192 -12.32 28.64 15.86
C PRO A 192 -11.71 28.13 14.54
N MET A 193 -10.91 28.96 13.87
CA MET A 193 -10.18 28.55 12.66
C MET A 193 -8.81 28.02 13.04
N THR A 194 -8.60 26.71 12.90
CA THR A 194 -7.38 26.04 13.38
C THR A 194 -6.59 25.35 12.27
N LEU A 195 -5.32 25.04 12.49
CA LEU A 195 -4.53 24.16 11.62
C LEU A 195 -4.83 22.67 11.86
N GLN A 196 -5.72 22.32 12.78
CA GLN A 196 -5.99 20.96 13.23
C GLN A 196 -6.33 19.99 12.09
N THR A 197 -7.20 20.39 11.16
CA THR A 197 -7.66 19.54 10.04
C THR A 197 -6.53 19.17 9.08
N PHE A 198 -5.49 20.01 8.98
CA PHE A 198 -4.28 19.67 8.24
C PHE A 198 -3.57 18.47 8.89
N GLY A 199 -3.40 18.48 10.22
CA GLY A 199 -2.80 17.36 10.95
C GLY A 199 -3.60 16.06 10.79
N VAL A 200 -4.93 16.15 10.84
CA VAL A 200 -5.86 15.02 10.66
C VAL A 200 -5.68 14.37 9.29
N LEU A 201 -5.74 15.17 8.21
CA LEU A 201 -5.60 14.62 6.87
C LEU A 201 -4.16 14.17 6.56
N LEU A 202 -3.15 14.86 7.09
CA LEU A 202 -1.76 14.44 6.96
C LEU A 202 -1.50 13.10 7.66
N ALA A 203 -2.10 12.85 8.83
CA ALA A 203 -2.04 11.55 9.49
C ALA A 203 -2.63 10.44 8.61
N GLY A 204 -3.78 10.68 7.98
CA GLY A 204 -4.38 9.78 6.99
C GLY A 204 -3.45 9.54 5.80
N ALA A 205 -2.94 10.61 5.18
CA ALA A 205 -2.09 10.54 3.99
C ALA A 205 -0.73 9.86 4.26
N ALA A 206 -0.14 10.04 5.45
CA ALA A 206 1.16 9.51 5.83
C ALA A 206 1.07 8.06 6.36
N LEU A 207 0.16 7.78 7.29
CA LEU A 207 0.04 6.47 7.94
C LEU A 207 -0.87 5.50 7.18
N GLY A 208 -1.73 6.03 6.31
CA GLY A 208 -2.80 5.30 5.63
C GLY A 208 -4.08 5.23 6.45
N GLY A 209 -5.14 4.72 5.83
CA GLY A 209 -6.49 4.83 6.40
C GLY A 209 -6.65 4.28 7.83
N GLY A 210 -6.13 3.07 8.11
CA GLY A 210 -6.28 2.45 9.43
C GLY A 210 -5.47 3.14 10.52
N TRP A 211 -4.16 3.30 10.31
CA TRP A 211 -3.25 3.90 11.32
C TRP A 211 -3.43 5.42 11.45
N GLY A 212 -3.79 6.11 10.37
CA GLY A 212 -4.16 7.53 10.41
C GLY A 212 -5.41 7.77 11.23
N ALA A 213 -6.47 6.97 11.01
CA ALA A 213 -7.67 7.03 11.83
C ALA A 213 -7.37 6.69 13.31
N ALA A 214 -6.49 5.71 13.58
CA ALA A 214 -6.06 5.40 14.93
C ALA A 214 -5.35 6.58 15.63
N ALA A 215 -4.52 7.35 14.92
CA ALA A 215 -3.89 8.56 15.46
C ALA A 215 -4.92 9.64 15.82
N VAL A 216 -5.93 9.82 14.98
CA VAL A 216 -7.03 10.75 15.26
C VAL A 216 -7.89 10.27 16.44
N LEU A 217 -8.19 8.97 16.52
CA LEU A 217 -8.94 8.42 17.65
C LEU A 217 -8.18 8.54 18.96
N LEU A 218 -6.86 8.31 18.95
CA LEU A 218 -6.01 8.55 20.11
C LEU A 218 -6.06 10.02 20.54
N TYR A 219 -5.93 10.95 19.58
CA TYR A 219 -6.05 12.38 19.85
C TYR A 219 -7.38 12.76 20.51
N LEU A 220 -8.51 12.26 19.99
CA LEU A 220 -9.83 12.52 20.55
C LEU A 220 -10.00 11.86 21.92
N LEU A 221 -9.46 10.65 22.12
CA LEU A 221 -9.49 9.97 23.41
C LEU A 221 -8.73 10.78 24.48
N LEU A 222 -7.55 11.30 24.15
CA LEU A 222 -6.78 12.15 25.07
C LEU A 222 -7.57 13.42 25.46
N ALA A 223 -8.24 14.06 24.50
CA ALA A 223 -9.11 15.19 24.78
C ALA A 223 -10.28 14.81 25.71
N ALA A 224 -10.96 13.69 25.43
CA ALA A 224 -12.08 13.20 26.22
C ALA A 224 -11.66 12.83 27.67
N LEU A 225 -10.43 12.36 27.85
CA LEU A 225 -9.82 12.09 29.16
C LEU A 225 -9.37 13.37 29.90
N GLY A 226 -9.59 14.56 29.33
CA GLY A 226 -9.33 15.83 29.99
C GLY A 226 -7.98 16.46 29.67
N LEU A 227 -7.20 15.93 28.72
CA LEU A 227 -5.97 16.61 28.30
C LEU A 227 -6.31 17.82 27.40
N PRO A 228 -5.69 19.00 27.62
CA PRO A 228 -5.95 20.25 26.89
C PRO A 228 -5.34 20.25 25.49
N VAL A 229 -5.78 19.32 24.63
CA VAL A 229 -5.23 19.09 23.30
C VAL A 229 -6.11 19.59 22.16
N LEU A 230 -7.37 19.97 22.45
CA LEU A 230 -8.24 20.63 21.47
C LEU A 230 -7.84 22.10 21.31
N ALA A 231 -8.43 22.75 20.30
CA ALA A 231 -8.19 24.16 20.02
C ALA A 231 -8.34 25.03 21.27
N GLU A 232 -7.44 26.00 21.42
CA GLU A 232 -7.43 26.96 22.54
C GLU A 232 -7.38 26.28 23.91
N GLY A 233 -6.63 25.16 24.01
CA GLY A 233 -6.52 24.37 25.24
C GLY A 233 -7.78 23.61 25.64
N GLY A 234 -8.76 23.46 24.73
CA GLY A 234 -9.99 22.72 25.02
C GLY A 234 -9.73 21.27 25.42
N SER A 235 -10.52 20.76 26.35
CA SER A 235 -10.47 19.38 26.87
C SER A 235 -11.84 18.97 27.40
N GLY A 236 -11.97 17.70 27.77
CA GLY A 236 -13.14 17.18 28.47
C GLY A 236 -14.25 16.67 27.54
N PRO A 237 -15.13 15.80 28.07
CA PRO A 237 -16.24 15.22 27.32
C PRO A 237 -17.26 16.26 26.84
N GLU A 238 -17.40 17.40 27.51
CA GLU A 238 -18.29 18.51 27.16
C GLU A 238 -18.01 19.08 25.76
N ARG A 239 -16.77 18.97 25.28
CA ARG A 239 -16.38 19.43 23.93
C ARG A 239 -16.94 18.53 22.83
N PHE A 240 -17.41 17.33 23.18
CA PHE A 240 -18.03 16.37 22.27
C PHE A 240 -19.57 16.51 22.18
N THR A 241 -20.15 17.44 22.92
CA THR A 241 -21.57 17.84 22.79
C THR A 241 -21.73 19.31 22.40
N GLY A 242 -20.64 20.05 22.26
CA GLY A 242 -20.63 21.48 21.91
C GLY A 242 -20.68 21.78 20.40
N PRO A 243 -20.53 23.06 20.01
CA PRO A 243 -20.64 23.51 18.61
C PRO A 243 -19.64 22.85 17.65
N THR A 244 -18.48 22.43 18.13
CA THR A 244 -17.41 21.84 17.31
C THR A 244 -17.48 20.32 17.21
N ALA A 245 -18.39 19.66 17.93
CA ALA A 245 -18.41 18.21 18.06
C ALA A 245 -18.58 17.48 16.73
N GLY A 246 -19.44 17.97 15.83
CA GLY A 246 -19.61 17.39 14.49
C GLY A 246 -18.31 17.35 13.67
N TYR A 247 -17.44 18.35 13.83
CA TYR A 247 -16.13 18.37 13.18
C TYR A 247 -15.22 17.31 13.79
N LEU A 248 -15.17 17.22 15.12
CA LEU A 248 -14.37 16.22 15.84
C LEU A 248 -14.76 14.79 15.43
N PHE A 249 -16.05 14.48 15.36
CA PHE A 249 -16.55 13.17 14.92
C PHE A 249 -16.29 12.89 13.44
N ALA A 250 -16.16 13.91 12.60
CA ALA A 250 -15.81 13.74 11.20
C ALA A 250 -14.32 13.40 10.99
N PHE A 251 -13.44 13.76 11.92
CA PHE A 251 -11.99 13.61 11.73
C PHE A 251 -11.52 12.17 11.48
N PRO A 252 -11.93 11.13 12.25
CA PRO A 252 -11.48 9.77 12.00
C PRO A 252 -11.90 9.26 10.62
N LEU A 253 -13.13 9.61 10.20
CA LEU A 253 -13.66 9.26 8.88
C LEU A 253 -12.87 9.95 7.76
N ALA A 254 -12.59 11.24 7.91
CA ALA A 254 -11.82 12.01 6.94
C ALA A 254 -10.38 11.48 6.79
N ALA A 255 -9.71 11.16 7.90
CA ALA A 255 -8.38 10.53 7.88
C ALA A 255 -8.40 9.14 7.25
N LEU A 256 -9.44 8.33 7.52
CA LEU A 256 -9.64 7.02 6.92
C LEU A 256 -9.78 7.13 5.38
N ILE A 257 -10.61 8.06 4.91
CA ILE A 257 -10.86 8.31 3.48
C ILE A 257 -9.57 8.81 2.82
N ALA A 258 -8.95 9.86 3.36
CA ALA A 258 -7.71 10.43 2.83
C ALA A 258 -6.62 9.35 2.69
N GLY A 259 -6.44 8.50 3.71
CA GLY A 259 -5.43 7.46 3.69
C GLY A 259 -5.78 6.22 2.86
N LYS A 260 -7.06 5.84 2.74
CA LYS A 260 -7.49 4.66 1.96
C LYS A 260 -7.60 4.98 0.47
N LEU A 261 -8.20 6.12 0.13
CA LEU A 261 -8.35 6.55 -1.27
C LEU A 261 -7.04 7.12 -1.80
N GLY A 262 -6.28 7.90 -1.03
CA GLY A 262 -5.03 8.52 -1.48
C GLY A 262 -3.95 7.52 -1.92
N ARG A 263 -4.08 6.24 -1.54
CA ARG A 263 -3.20 5.15 -1.99
C ARG A 263 -3.63 4.50 -3.31
N ARG A 264 -4.79 4.86 -3.87
CA ARG A 264 -5.25 4.33 -5.16
C ARG A 264 -4.48 4.97 -6.32
N PRO A 265 -4.28 4.25 -7.44
CA PRO A 265 -3.53 4.76 -8.60
C PRO A 265 -4.05 6.10 -9.14
N LEU A 266 -5.37 6.32 -9.09
CA LEU A 266 -6.03 7.56 -9.52
C LEU A 266 -5.48 8.82 -8.82
N PHE A 267 -5.07 8.69 -7.56
CA PHE A 267 -4.61 9.81 -6.73
C PHE A 267 -3.08 9.92 -6.64
N ARG A 268 -2.34 9.31 -7.59
CA ARG A 268 -0.87 9.42 -7.64
C ARG A 268 -0.37 10.78 -8.13
N LYS A 269 -1.17 11.49 -8.92
CA LYS A 269 -0.84 12.83 -9.41
C LYS A 269 -1.17 13.85 -8.32
N ALA A 270 -0.27 14.82 -8.09
CA ALA A 270 -0.44 15.84 -7.05
C ALA A 270 -1.81 16.55 -7.14
N ALA A 271 -2.25 16.93 -8.34
CA ALA A 271 -3.55 17.57 -8.53
C ALA A 271 -4.74 16.69 -8.10
N ALA A 272 -4.71 15.39 -8.44
CA ALA A 272 -5.76 14.45 -8.04
C ALA A 272 -5.75 14.23 -6.51
N GLU A 273 -4.58 14.10 -5.91
CA GLU A 273 -4.44 13.99 -4.46
C GLU A 273 -4.94 15.26 -3.75
N THR A 274 -4.62 16.45 -4.27
CA THR A 274 -5.12 17.72 -3.72
C THR A 274 -6.64 17.77 -3.81
N ALA A 275 -7.24 17.36 -4.92
CA ALA A 275 -8.70 17.28 -5.05
C ALA A 275 -9.33 16.33 -4.01
N LEU A 276 -8.68 15.19 -3.74
CA LEU A 276 -9.11 14.29 -2.66
C LEU A 276 -9.01 14.94 -1.28
N MET A 277 -7.92 15.67 -1.00
CA MET A 277 -7.75 16.37 0.29
C MET A 277 -8.76 17.52 0.45
N ILE A 278 -9.11 18.21 -0.64
CA ILE A 278 -10.19 19.21 -0.64
C ILE A 278 -11.51 18.50 -0.32
N GLY A 279 -11.83 17.40 -1.00
CA GLY A 279 -13.04 16.62 -0.73
C GLY A 279 -13.13 16.13 0.72
N ALA A 280 -12.00 15.70 1.31
CA ALA A 280 -11.95 15.29 2.70
C ALA A 280 -12.12 16.47 3.68
N HIS A 281 -11.60 17.67 3.38
CA HIS A 281 -11.90 18.86 4.16
C HIS A 281 -13.37 19.28 4.03
N LEU A 282 -13.94 19.24 2.82
CA LEU A 282 -15.34 19.56 2.59
C LEU A 282 -16.26 18.59 3.34
N LEU A 283 -15.90 17.31 3.43
CA LEU A 283 -16.60 16.34 4.27
C LEU A 283 -16.59 16.75 5.75
N ILE A 284 -15.43 17.15 6.28
CA ILE A 284 -15.32 17.65 7.66
C ILE A 284 -16.23 18.86 7.87
N LEU A 285 -16.17 19.83 6.97
CA LEU A 285 -16.98 21.05 7.06
C LEU A 285 -18.47 20.75 6.94
N ALA A 286 -18.87 19.84 6.04
CA ALA A 286 -20.27 19.47 5.84
C ALA A 286 -20.86 18.77 7.07
N LEU A 287 -20.14 17.81 7.66
CA LEU A 287 -20.60 17.11 8.87
C LEU A 287 -20.58 18.01 10.10
N GLY A 288 -19.58 18.90 10.21
CA GLY A 288 -19.53 19.91 11.26
C GLY A 288 -20.66 20.94 11.16
N ALA A 289 -20.91 21.47 9.97
CA ALA A 289 -22.02 22.39 9.74
C ALA A 289 -23.38 21.70 9.95
N ALA A 290 -23.53 20.45 9.52
CA ALA A 290 -24.74 19.65 9.77
C ALA A 290 -25.02 19.53 11.28
N TRP A 291 -23.99 19.31 12.10
CA TRP A 291 -24.12 19.32 13.55
C TRP A 291 -24.55 20.69 14.10
N LEU A 292 -23.93 21.78 13.64
CA LEU A 292 -24.27 23.14 14.07
C LEU A 292 -25.71 23.53 13.76
N THR A 293 -26.33 22.95 12.71
CA THR A 293 -27.73 23.23 12.39
C THR A 293 -28.67 22.92 13.54
N THR A 294 -28.32 21.98 14.42
CA THR A 294 -29.12 21.59 15.59
C THR A 294 -29.24 22.71 16.64
N GLY A 295 -28.30 23.66 16.68
CA GLY A 295 -28.30 24.77 17.62
C GLY A 295 -28.53 26.15 17.00
N LEU A 296 -28.13 26.36 15.74
CA LEU A 296 -28.13 27.68 15.09
C LEU A 296 -29.05 27.77 13.86
N GLY A 297 -29.55 26.64 13.35
CA GLY A 297 -30.21 26.59 12.05
C GLY A 297 -29.24 26.59 10.86
N LEU A 298 -29.77 26.31 9.66
CA LEU A 298 -28.97 26.05 8.46
C LEU A 298 -28.14 27.26 8.00
N THR A 299 -28.75 28.44 7.93
CA THR A 299 -28.12 29.65 7.41
C THR A 299 -26.91 30.04 8.25
N ASP A 300 -27.08 30.10 9.57
CA ASP A 300 -26.00 30.49 10.49
C ASP A 300 -24.93 29.41 10.61
N ALA A 301 -25.31 28.13 10.53
CA ALA A 301 -24.34 27.03 10.49
C ALA A 301 -23.45 27.10 9.23
N LEU A 302 -24.00 27.47 8.07
CA LEU A 302 -23.20 27.65 6.85
C LEU A 302 -22.32 28.92 6.94
N ALA A 303 -22.90 30.04 7.35
CA ALA A 303 -22.21 31.33 7.45
C ALA A 303 -21.04 31.30 8.45
N ASN A 304 -21.20 30.61 9.58
CA ASN A 304 -20.22 30.60 10.66
C ASN A 304 -19.42 29.29 10.77
N GLY A 305 -19.90 28.20 10.17
CA GLY A 305 -19.33 26.85 10.30
C GLY A 305 -18.77 26.26 9.00
N PHE A 306 -19.06 26.84 7.84
CA PHE A 306 -18.65 26.27 6.55
C PHE A 306 -17.90 27.27 5.67
N THR A 307 -18.56 28.35 5.27
CA THR A 307 -18.07 29.34 4.29
C THR A 307 -16.71 29.93 4.64
N PRO A 308 -16.44 30.43 5.88
CA PRO A 308 -15.16 31.06 6.19
C PRO A 308 -13.98 30.10 6.13
N PHE A 309 -14.22 28.79 6.22
CA PHE A 309 -13.17 27.78 6.24
C PHE A 309 -12.76 27.29 4.85
N LEU A 310 -13.47 27.67 3.78
CA LEU A 310 -13.25 27.14 2.42
C LEU A 310 -11.87 27.48 1.86
N ILE A 311 -11.44 28.74 1.96
CA ILE A 311 -10.11 29.17 1.50
C ILE A 311 -9.03 28.45 2.32
N GLY A 312 -9.22 28.39 3.64
CA GLY A 312 -8.32 27.67 4.54
C GLY A 312 -8.23 26.18 4.21
N ALA A 313 -9.35 25.53 3.87
CA ALA A 313 -9.40 24.13 3.46
C ALA A 313 -8.62 23.88 2.17
N ALA A 314 -8.73 24.76 1.17
CA ALA A 314 -7.97 24.66 -0.07
C ALA A 314 -6.46 24.79 0.17
N VAL A 315 -6.04 25.83 0.90
CA VAL A 315 -4.63 26.06 1.24
C VAL A 315 -4.06 24.89 2.05
N LYS A 316 -4.77 24.43 3.08
CA LYS A 316 -4.37 23.27 3.89
C LYS A 316 -4.27 22.00 3.06
N SER A 317 -5.16 21.78 2.11
CA SER A 317 -5.14 20.60 1.24
C SER A 317 -3.86 20.53 0.39
N VAL A 318 -3.43 21.67 -0.17
CA VAL A 318 -2.15 21.77 -0.89
C VAL A 318 -0.98 21.48 0.06
N ALA A 319 -1.00 22.05 1.26
CA ALA A 319 0.02 21.81 2.27
C ALA A 319 0.09 20.33 2.70
N VAL A 320 -1.05 19.66 2.87
CA VAL A 320 -1.11 18.21 3.16
C VAL A 320 -0.38 17.42 2.08
N VAL A 321 -0.67 17.68 0.79
CA VAL A 321 -0.03 16.96 -0.32
C VAL A 321 1.47 17.24 -0.39
N ALA A 322 1.89 18.48 -0.19
CA ALA A 322 3.31 18.85 -0.16
C ALA A 322 4.05 18.11 0.97
N CYS A 323 3.51 18.15 2.19
CA CYS A 323 4.09 17.46 3.35
C CYS A 323 4.05 15.94 3.19
N ALA A 324 2.94 15.36 2.72
CA ALA A 324 2.83 13.93 2.46
C ALA A 324 3.85 13.47 1.42
N THR A 325 4.07 14.25 0.36
CA THR A 325 5.08 13.97 -0.66
C THR A 325 6.49 14.00 -0.07
N ALA A 326 6.79 14.96 0.81
CA ALA A 326 8.06 15.02 1.52
C ALA A 326 8.25 13.81 2.46
N LEU A 327 7.22 13.47 3.24
CA LEU A 327 7.24 12.32 4.15
C LEU A 327 7.44 11.00 3.41
N ARG A 328 6.81 10.81 2.25
CA ARG A 328 7.00 9.61 1.40
C ARG A 328 8.44 9.43 0.93
N ARG A 329 9.28 10.47 0.94
CA ARG A 329 10.71 10.31 0.63
C ARG A 329 11.46 9.58 1.75
N LEU A 330 10.97 9.72 2.99
CA LEU A 330 11.52 9.05 4.17
C LEU A 330 11.17 7.56 4.14
N ALA A 331 12.16 6.71 4.45
CA ALA A 331 12.02 5.26 4.45
C ALA A 331 10.78 4.70 5.18
N PRO A 332 10.36 5.22 6.37
CA PRO A 332 9.22 4.66 7.09
C PRO A 332 7.84 4.97 6.48
N PHE A 333 7.72 5.99 5.63
CA PHE A 333 6.43 6.43 5.06
C PHE A 333 6.32 6.19 3.54
N ARG A 334 7.25 5.44 2.95
CA ARG A 334 7.16 5.01 1.54
C ARG A 334 5.98 4.05 1.35
N PRO A 335 5.06 4.34 0.41
CA PRO A 335 3.86 3.51 0.19
C PRO A 335 4.17 2.09 -0.34
#